data_AF-A0A658NLS5-F1
#
_entry.id   AF-A0A658NLS5-F1
#
_cell.length_a   1.000
_cell.length_b   1.000
_cell.length_c   1.000
_cell.angle_alpha   90.00
_cell.angle_beta   90.00
_cell.angle_gamma   90.00
#
_symmetry.space_group_name_H-M   'P 1'
#
loop_
_entity.id
_entity.type
_entity.pdbx_description
1 polymer ?
#
loop_
_entity_poly.entity_id
_entity_poly.type
_entity_poly.pdbx_seq_one_letter_code
_entity_poly.pdbx_strand_id
1 'polypeptide(L)'
;ARPPPDKYRRKEGDSEPVAQWRARMAGDEIKDVYKQRAATAECVNALARNRGLQRMPVRGLRKVRAVAYLYALAHNLMRLAKIAPQMLGRGSGASKIAAALAEEVPEMKTRL
;
A
#
# COMPACT_ATOMS: atom_id res chain seq x y z
N ALA A 1 7.67 -37.52 -15.11
CA ALA A 1 7.56 -36.21 -15.78
C ALA A 1 8.93 -35.54 -15.78
N ARG A 2 9.34 -34.87 -16.87
CA ARG A 2 10.61 -34.12 -16.92
C ARG A 2 10.58 -32.99 -15.88
N PRO A 3 11.65 -32.75 -15.09
CA PRO A 3 11.69 -31.60 -14.21
C PRO A 3 11.54 -30.31 -15.04
N PRO A 4 10.83 -29.29 -14.52
CA PRO A 4 10.67 -28.04 -15.22
C PRO A 4 12.06 -27.42 -15.51
N PRO A 5 12.27 -26.88 -16.71
CA PRO A 5 13.55 -26.29 -17.08
C PRO A 5 13.92 -25.15 -16.14
N ASP A 6 15.20 -25.05 -15.79
CA ASP A 6 15.71 -24.01 -14.89
C ASP A 6 15.38 -22.61 -15.45
N LYS A 7 14.58 -21.87 -14.67
CA LYS A 7 14.12 -20.51 -15.01
C LYS A 7 15.25 -19.47 -15.06
N TYR A 8 16.35 -19.72 -14.37
CA TYR A 8 17.46 -18.77 -14.26
C TYR A 8 18.56 -18.99 -15.29
N ARG A 9 18.55 -20.11 -16.01
CA ARG A 9 19.46 -20.32 -17.14
C ARG A 9 19.13 -19.36 -18.28
N ARG A 10 20.18 -18.94 -18.98
CA ARG A 10 20.06 -18.30 -20.30
C ARG A 10 19.33 -19.27 -21.24
N LYS A 11 18.39 -18.74 -22.02
CA LYS A 11 17.70 -19.45 -23.10
C LYS A 11 18.30 -19.04 -24.44
N GLU A 12 18.10 -19.91 -25.42
CA GLU A 12 18.42 -19.65 -26.81
C GLU A 12 17.60 -18.44 -27.28
N GLY A 13 18.27 -17.44 -27.88
CA GLY A 13 17.67 -16.17 -28.29
C GLY A 13 17.63 -15.07 -27.21
N ASP A 14 18.07 -15.32 -25.97
CA ASP A 14 18.17 -14.25 -24.97
C ASP A 14 19.23 -13.21 -25.38
N SER A 15 18.81 -11.95 -25.42
CA SER A 15 19.73 -10.81 -25.50
C SER A 15 20.62 -10.74 -24.26
N GLU A 16 21.80 -10.13 -24.41
CA GLU A 16 22.79 -10.03 -23.34
C GLU A 16 22.26 -9.41 -22.03
N PRO A 17 21.45 -8.33 -22.05
CA PRO A 17 20.85 -7.79 -20.83
C PRO A 17 19.88 -8.76 -20.13
N VAL A 18 19.17 -9.58 -20.91
CA VAL A 18 18.21 -10.56 -20.36
C VAL A 18 18.95 -11.71 -19.70
N ALA A 19 20.04 -12.20 -20.29
CA ALA A 19 20.89 -13.23 -19.71
C ALA A 19 21.47 -12.77 -18.36
N GLN A 20 22.01 -11.54 -18.31
CA GLN A 20 22.53 -10.94 -17.08
C GLN A 20 21.44 -10.73 -16.02
N TRP A 21 20.22 -10.35 -16.43
CA TRP A 21 19.09 -10.27 -15.51
C TRP A 21 18.74 -11.64 -14.91
N ARG A 22 18.70 -12.71 -15.71
CA ARG A 22 18.41 -14.06 -15.20
C ARG A 22 19.46 -14.59 -14.25
N ALA A 23 20.74 -14.35 -14.56
CA ALA A 23 21.85 -14.71 -13.68
C ALA A 23 21.72 -13.99 -12.32
N ARG A 24 21.41 -12.69 -12.32
CA ARG A 24 21.14 -11.94 -11.08
C ARG A 24 19.94 -12.50 -10.30
N MET A 25 18.87 -12.86 -11.00
CA MET A 25 17.66 -13.41 -10.39
C MET A 25 17.85 -14.77 -9.70
N ALA A 26 18.95 -15.49 -10.00
CA ALA A 26 19.30 -16.74 -9.34
C ALA A 26 19.79 -16.54 -7.89
N GLY A 27 20.34 -15.36 -7.59
CA GLY A 27 20.97 -15.05 -6.31
C GLY A 27 19.99 -15.01 -5.14
N ASP A 28 20.44 -15.49 -3.98
CA ASP A 28 19.62 -15.54 -2.76
C ASP A 28 19.30 -14.15 -2.21
N GLU A 29 20.23 -13.20 -2.31
CA GLU A 29 19.99 -11.79 -1.99
C GLU A 29 18.80 -11.21 -2.76
N ILE A 30 18.68 -11.54 -4.05
CA ILE A 30 17.56 -11.07 -4.88
C ILE A 30 16.26 -11.75 -4.44
N LYS A 31 16.27 -13.03 -4.07
CA LYS A 31 15.07 -13.70 -3.54
C LYS A 31 14.55 -13.02 -2.29
N ASP A 32 15.44 -12.58 -1.40
CA ASP A 32 15.05 -11.88 -0.18
C ASP A 32 14.51 -10.47 -0.46
N VAL A 33 15.11 -9.73 -1.40
CA VAL A 33 14.55 -8.46 -1.89
C VAL A 33 13.14 -8.65 -2.48
N TYR A 34 12.90 -9.73 -3.22
CA TYR A 34 11.57 -10.03 -3.78
C TYR A 34 10.53 -10.29 -2.69
N LYS A 35 10.90 -10.95 -1.58
CA LYS A 35 9.99 -11.14 -0.42
C LYS A 35 9.59 -9.79 0.18
N GLN A 36 10.55 -8.88 0.35
CA GLN A 36 10.30 -7.56 0.90
C GLN A 36 9.44 -6.68 -0.04
N ARG A 37 9.62 -6.85 -1.36
CA ARG A 37 8.88 -6.09 -2.38
C ARG A 37 7.38 -6.35 -2.35
N ALA A 38 6.98 -7.60 -2.12
CA ALA A 38 5.56 -7.96 -1.96
C ALA A 38 4.90 -7.20 -0.81
N ALA A 39 5.59 -7.10 0.33
CA ALA A 39 5.10 -6.39 1.51
C ALA A 39 5.09 -4.85 1.34
N THR A 40 6.07 -4.29 0.63
CA THR A 40 6.32 -2.84 0.61
C THR A 40 5.75 -2.12 -0.62
N ALA A 41 5.84 -2.73 -1.81
CA ALA A 41 5.57 -2.05 -3.07
C ALA A 41 4.34 -2.60 -3.79
N GLU A 42 4.10 -3.91 -3.76
CA GLU A 42 3.02 -4.52 -4.54
C GLU A 42 1.64 -4.13 -4.04
N CYS A 43 1.42 -4.19 -2.72
CA CYS A 43 0.15 -3.78 -2.11
C CYS A 43 -0.14 -2.29 -2.37
N VAL A 44 0.87 -1.42 -2.25
CA VAL A 44 0.73 0.02 -2.52
C VAL A 44 0.40 0.27 -4.00
N ASN A 45 1.06 -0.43 -4.91
CA ASN A 45 0.79 -0.34 -6.35
C ASN A 45 -0.61 -0.87 -6.69
N ALA A 46 -1.04 -1.99 -6.10
CA ALA A 46 -2.39 -2.53 -6.27
C ALA A 46 -3.45 -1.53 -5.78
N LEU A 47 -3.23 -0.92 -4.61
CA LEU A 47 -4.11 0.14 -4.10
C LEU A 47 -4.13 1.36 -5.02
N ALA A 48 -3.00 1.78 -5.57
CA ALA A 48 -2.93 2.89 -6.52
C ALA A 48 -3.75 2.58 -7.80
N ARG A 49 -3.63 1.34 -8.33
CA ARG A 49 -4.44 0.90 -9.48
C ARG A 49 -5.93 0.85 -9.16
N ASN A 50 -6.30 0.31 -8.00
CA ASN A 50 -7.69 0.25 -7.52
C ASN A 50 -8.30 1.64 -7.27
N ARG A 51 -7.45 2.65 -7.03
CA ARG A 51 -7.83 4.07 -6.87
C ARG A 51 -7.80 4.87 -8.18
N GLY A 52 -7.61 4.20 -9.33
CA GLY A 52 -7.75 4.81 -10.65
C GLY A 52 -6.44 5.07 -11.39
N LEU A 53 -5.26 4.80 -10.82
CA LEU A 53 -3.98 4.93 -11.52
C LEU A 53 -3.72 3.74 -12.46
N GLN A 54 -4.59 3.55 -13.45
CA GLN A 54 -4.46 2.48 -14.44
C GLN A 54 -3.55 2.87 -15.61
N ARG A 55 -3.59 4.15 -16.00
CA ARG A 55 -2.84 4.73 -17.12
C ARG A 55 -2.23 6.07 -16.68
N MET A 56 -1.09 6.42 -17.28
CA MET A 56 -0.43 7.70 -17.04
C MET A 56 -0.68 8.62 -18.25
N PRO A 57 -1.65 9.55 -18.19
CA PRO A 57 -2.05 10.35 -19.36
C PRO A 57 -1.04 11.47 -19.70
N VAL A 58 -0.02 11.67 -18.88
CA VAL A 58 0.98 12.74 -19.06
C VAL A 58 2.22 12.24 -19.80
N ARG A 59 2.78 13.09 -20.65
CA ARG A 59 4.06 12.86 -21.34
C ARG A 59 5.20 13.58 -20.63
N GLY A 60 6.36 12.92 -20.55
CA GLY A 60 7.59 13.46 -19.94
C GLY A 60 7.78 13.09 -18.47
N LEU A 61 9.01 12.71 -18.12
CA LEU A 61 9.37 12.17 -16.80
C LEU A 61 9.00 13.10 -15.63
N ARG A 62 9.13 14.41 -15.81
CA ARG A 62 8.79 15.40 -14.77
C ARG A 62 7.32 15.32 -14.36
N LYS A 63 6.41 15.27 -15.34
CA LYS A 63 4.97 15.20 -15.09
C LYS A 63 4.58 13.84 -14.49
N VAL A 64 5.16 12.76 -15.01
CA VAL A 64 4.96 11.40 -14.49
C VAL A 64 5.36 11.33 -13.01
N ARG A 65 6.53 11.88 -12.64
CA ARG A 65 7.00 11.93 -11.25
C ARG A 65 6.06 12.74 -10.36
N ALA A 66 5.57 13.90 -10.83
CA ALA A 66 4.63 14.71 -10.07
C ALA A 66 3.34 13.93 -9.71
N VAL A 67 2.74 13.23 -10.69
CA VAL A 67 1.56 12.39 -10.47
C VAL A 67 1.86 11.25 -9.50
N ALA A 68 3.01 10.59 -9.65
CA ALA A 68 3.43 9.52 -8.74
C ALA A 68 3.60 10.02 -7.30
N TYR A 69 4.19 11.21 -7.11
CA TYR A 69 4.34 11.82 -5.78
C TYR A 69 3.01 12.19 -5.15
N LEU A 70 2.05 12.72 -5.92
CA LEU A 70 0.71 12.98 -5.40
C LEU A 70 0.03 11.70 -4.90
N TYR A 71 0.17 10.59 -5.63
CA TYR A 71 -0.34 9.28 -5.19
C TYR A 71 0.36 8.78 -3.92
N ALA A 72 1.67 8.94 -3.83
CA ALA A 72 2.45 8.56 -2.65
C ALA A 72 2.02 9.37 -1.42
N LEU A 73 1.86 10.69 -1.56
CA LEU A 73 1.39 11.58 -0.50
C LEU A 73 -0.03 11.21 -0.04
N ALA A 74 -0.96 11.02 -0.97
CA ALA A 74 -2.33 10.62 -0.65
C ALA A 74 -2.37 9.26 0.07
N HIS A 75 -1.57 8.29 -0.39
CA HIS A 75 -1.43 6.99 0.28
C HIS A 75 -0.92 7.14 1.72
N ASN A 76 0.14 7.92 1.92
CA ASN A 76 0.75 8.15 3.23
C ASN A 76 -0.24 8.86 4.17
N LEU A 77 -0.98 9.85 3.70
CA LEU A 77 -2.01 10.53 4.49
C LEU A 77 -3.13 9.58 4.93
N MET A 78 -3.61 8.72 4.03
CA MET A 78 -4.61 7.70 4.38
C MET A 78 -4.08 6.67 5.39
N ARG A 79 -2.81 6.26 5.26
CA ARG A 79 -2.16 5.37 6.24
C ARG A 79 -2.02 6.04 7.60
N LEU A 80 -1.63 7.31 7.63
CA LEU A 80 -1.57 8.11 8.85
C LEU A 80 -2.94 8.19 9.53
N ALA A 81 -4.00 8.47 8.77
CA ALA A 81 -5.36 8.53 9.30
C ALA A 81 -5.83 7.20 9.92
N LYS A 82 -5.37 6.07 9.36
CA LYS A 82 -5.72 4.73 9.86
C LYS A 82 -4.90 4.31 11.07
N ILE A 83 -3.60 4.63 11.10
CA ILE A 83 -2.66 4.14 12.12
C ILE A 83 -2.59 5.08 13.32
N ALA A 84 -2.68 6.39 13.08
CA ALA A 84 -2.56 7.41 14.12
C ALA A 84 -3.62 8.52 13.94
N PRO A 85 -4.92 8.19 14.09
CA PRO A 85 -6.01 9.18 13.97
C PRO A 85 -5.83 10.38 14.93
N GLN A 86 -5.20 10.15 16.08
CA GLN A 86 -4.85 11.19 17.06
C GLN A 86 -3.92 12.27 16.49
N MET A 87 -3.05 11.93 15.54
CA MET A 87 -2.14 12.90 14.88
C MET A 87 -2.89 13.82 13.91
N LEU A 88 -4.11 13.46 13.52
CA LEU A 88 -4.98 14.28 12.66
C LEU A 88 -6.00 15.10 13.46
N GLY A 89 -5.86 15.18 14.78
CA GLY A 89 -6.85 15.85 15.64
C GLY A 89 -8.20 15.14 15.70
N ARG A 90 -8.34 13.94 15.10
CA ARG A 90 -9.46 13.04 15.36
C ARG A 90 -9.20 12.36 16.69
N GLY A 91 -9.52 13.05 17.78
CA GLY A 91 -9.56 12.43 19.09
C GLY A 91 -10.47 11.20 19.05
N SER A 92 -9.93 10.02 19.37
CA SER A 92 -10.68 8.79 19.59
C SER A 92 -11.46 8.81 20.92
N GLY A 93 -11.75 9.99 21.45
CA GLY A 93 -12.60 10.14 22.62
C GLY A 93 -14.04 9.98 22.18
N ALA A 94 -14.76 9.01 22.76
CA ALA A 94 -16.21 9.04 22.74
C ALA A 94 -16.66 10.46 23.09
N SER A 95 -17.56 11.02 22.27
CA SER A 95 -18.01 12.40 22.43
C SER A 95 -18.45 12.62 23.88
N LYS A 96 -17.91 13.64 24.57
CA LYS A 96 -18.36 14.02 25.91
C LYS A 96 -19.87 14.31 25.95
N ILE A 97 -20.44 14.68 24.81
CA ILE A 97 -21.89 14.88 24.61
C ILE A 97 -22.65 13.55 24.78
N ALA A 98 -22.11 12.42 24.31
CA ALA A 98 -22.75 11.12 24.45
C ALA A 98 -22.73 10.59 25.90
N ALA A 99 -21.68 10.93 26.67
CA ALA A 99 -21.60 10.60 28.10
C ALA A 99 -22.54 11.47 28.94
N ALA A 100 -22.62 12.78 28.64
CA ALA A 100 -23.53 13.71 29.34
C ALA A 100 -25.01 13.36 29.10
N LEU A 101 -25.39 12.97 27.88
CA LEU A 101 -26.75 12.55 27.57
C LEU A 101 -27.18 11.22 28.23
N ALA A 102 -26.22 10.41 28.68
CA ALA A 102 -26.50 9.17 29.42
C ALA A 102 -26.71 9.42 30.93
N GLU A 103 -26.16 10.51 31.48
CA GLU A 103 -26.31 10.87 32.90
C GLU A 103 -27.58 11.69 33.19
N GLU A 104 -28.25 12.30 32.20
CA GLU A 104 -29.48 13.07 32.42
C GLU A 104 -30.77 12.22 32.51
N VAL A 105 -30.70 10.89 32.35
CA VAL A 105 -31.87 10.00 32.49
C VAL A 105 -31.79 9.14 33.77
N PRO A 106 -31.86 9.73 34.98
CA PRO A 106 -32.34 8.97 36.13
C PRO A 106 -33.25 9.80 37.05
N GLU A 107 -34.37 10.35 36.57
CA GLU A 107 -35.39 10.87 37.51
C GLU A 107 -36.84 10.83 37.01
N MET A 108 -37.19 9.85 36.15
CA MET A 108 -38.59 9.63 35.79
C MET A 108 -38.97 8.15 35.83
N LYS A 109 -38.83 7.54 37.01
CA LYS A 109 -39.51 6.28 37.36
C LYS A 109 -40.47 6.52 38.52
N THR A 110 -41.55 7.22 38.17
CA THR A 110 -42.94 6.89 38.50
C THR A 110 -43.24 6.43 39.92
N ARG A 111 -43.75 7.37 40.72
CA ARG A 111 -44.89 7.13 41.62
C ARG A 111 -45.89 6.20 40.94
N LEU A 112 -46.08 5.01 41.50
CA LEU A 112 -47.36 4.32 41.73
C LEU A 112 -47.12 3.29 42.83
#